data_AF-A0A379FIH5-F1
#
_entry.id   AF-A0A379FIH5-F1
#
_cell.length_a   1.000
_cell.length_b   1.000
_cell.length_c   1.000
_cell.angle_alpha   90.00
_cell.angle_beta   90.00
_cell.angle_gamma   90.00
#
_symmetry.space_group_name_H-M   'P 1'
#
loop_
_entity.id
_entity.type
_entity.pdbx_description
1 polymer ?
#
loop_
_entity_poly.entity_id
_entity_poly.type
_entity_poly.pdbx_seq_one_letter_code
_entity_poly.pdbx_strand_id
1 'polypeptide(L)'
;MKLHVTHLGLSGGIDAHCFEEKYLRELIKEVAPTRANEKRPFRLAVIQLGTYDGTIYNARQVVDKIGHLCDYILFDSAWVGYEQFIPMMKDCSPLLLELNENDPGILVTQSVHKQQAGFSQTSQIHKKRSPY
;
A
#
# COMPACT_ATOMS: atom_id res chain seq x y z
N MET A 1 7.04 9.20 8.68
CA MET A 1 5.74 9.40 8.00
C MET A 1 4.69 9.80 9.03
N LYS A 2 3.77 10.69 8.65
CA LYS A 2 2.66 11.15 9.52
C LYS A 2 1.33 10.64 8.97
N LEU A 3 0.49 10.11 9.86
CA LEU A 3 -0.89 9.75 9.58
C LEU A 3 -1.80 10.95 9.86
N HIS A 4 -2.79 11.15 9.00
CA HIS A 4 -3.86 12.09 9.24
C HIS A 4 -4.81 11.53 10.31
N VAL A 5 -5.05 12.30 11.36
CA VAL A 5 -6.01 11.97 12.41
C VAL A 5 -6.96 13.15 12.54
N THR A 6 -8.26 12.89 12.44
CA THR A 6 -9.26 13.95 12.53
C THR A 6 -9.41 14.43 13.98
N HIS A 7 -10.09 15.58 14.18
CA HIS A 7 -10.40 16.08 15.52
C HIS A 7 -11.25 15.11 16.37
N LEU A 8 -11.94 14.16 15.74
CA LEU A 8 -12.72 13.11 16.41
C LEU A 8 -11.90 11.86 16.74
N GLY A 9 -10.60 11.85 16.43
CA GLY A 9 -9.72 10.70 16.65
C GLY A 9 -9.80 9.61 15.57
N LEU A 10 -10.52 9.85 14.46
CA LEU A 10 -10.61 8.88 13.36
C LEU A 10 -9.27 8.75 12.63
N SER A 11 -8.88 7.50 12.37
CA SER A 11 -7.66 7.10 11.67
C SER A 11 -7.83 7.30 10.16
N GLY A 12 -7.21 8.36 9.65
CA GLY A 12 -7.14 8.68 8.23
C GLY A 12 -5.94 8.06 7.51
N GLY A 13 -5.72 8.50 6.28
CA GLY A 13 -4.58 8.09 5.46
C GLY A 13 -3.27 8.81 5.83
N ILE A 14 -2.18 8.39 5.20
CA ILE A 14 -0.87 9.03 5.23
C ILE A 14 -0.97 10.38 4.52
N ASP A 15 -0.39 11.42 5.10
CA ASP A 15 -0.38 12.75 4.51
C ASP A 15 0.23 12.72 3.09
N ALA A 16 -0.36 13.45 2.14
CA ALA A 16 0.01 13.35 0.73
C ALA A 16 1.50 13.62 0.44
N HIS A 17 2.13 14.55 1.18
CA HIS A 17 3.56 14.88 1.07
C HIS A 17 4.48 13.70 1.45
N CYS A 18 4.00 12.77 2.30
CA CYS A 18 4.77 11.60 2.69
C CYS A 18 5.00 10.62 1.53
N PHE A 19 4.28 10.77 0.42
CA PHE A 19 4.48 9.99 -0.81
C PHE A 19 5.39 10.70 -1.83
N GLU A 20 5.99 11.85 -1.49
CA GLU A 20 6.93 12.53 -2.37
C GLU A 20 8.33 11.92 -2.27
N GLU A 21 8.93 11.57 -3.41
CA GLU A 21 10.25 10.95 -3.46
C GLU A 21 11.32 11.77 -2.74
N LYS A 22 11.30 13.09 -2.90
CA LYS A 22 12.25 13.99 -2.22
C LYS A 22 12.19 13.82 -0.70
N TYR A 23 10.99 13.86 -0.14
CA TYR A 23 10.77 13.68 1.29
C TYR A 23 11.24 12.29 1.77
N LEU A 24 10.91 11.23 1.02
CA LEU A 24 11.36 9.88 1.34
C LEU A 24 12.89 9.74 1.31
N ARG A 25 13.56 10.35 0.33
CA ARG A 25 15.03 10.34 0.24
C ARG A 25 15.68 11.16 1.35
N GLU A 26 15.07 12.25 1.80
CA GLU A 26 15.52 13.00 2.98
C GLU A 26 15.47 12.10 4.23
N LEU A 27 14.35 11.40 4.45
CA LEU A 27 14.24 10.44 5.55
C LEU A 27 15.29 9.31 5.46
N ILE A 28 15.55 8.77 4.26
CA ILE A 28 16.58 7.74 4.07
C ILE A 28 17.98 8.28 4.43
N LYS A 29 18.30 9.53 4.09
CA LYS A 29 19.62 10.12 4.42
C LYS A 29 19.88 10.14 5.92
N GLU A 30 18.84 10.28 6.74
CA GLU A 30 18.97 10.29 8.20
C GLU A 30 19.26 8.90 8.78
N VAL A 31 18.68 7.84 8.19
CA VAL A 31 18.72 6.48 8.79
C VAL A 31 19.63 5.50 8.06
N ALA A 32 19.84 5.68 6.76
CA ALA A 32 20.60 4.79 5.89
C ALA A 32 21.24 5.59 4.73
N PRO A 33 22.19 6.51 5.03
CA PRO A 33 22.75 7.44 4.05
C PRO A 33 23.42 6.75 2.85
N THR A 34 24.01 5.57 3.06
CA THR A 34 24.63 4.76 1.99
C THR A 34 23.63 4.30 0.94
N ARG A 35 22.33 4.24 1.28
CA ARG A 35 21.25 3.78 0.41
C ARG A 35 20.46 4.93 -0.22
N ALA A 36 20.71 6.17 0.19
CA ALA A 36 19.91 7.34 -0.18
C ALA A 36 19.80 7.58 -1.71
N ASN A 37 20.81 7.14 -2.46
CA ASN A 37 20.88 7.29 -3.91
C ASN A 37 20.59 5.99 -4.68
N GLU A 38 20.24 4.89 -4.00
CA GLU A 38 19.78 3.66 -4.67
C GLU A 38 18.51 3.97 -5.48
N LYS A 39 18.34 3.28 -6.62
CA LYS A 39 17.11 3.35 -7.41
C LYS A 39 15.91 2.90 -6.55
N ARG A 40 16.07 1.79 -5.84
CA ARG A 40 15.08 1.17 -4.94
C ARG A 40 15.62 1.07 -3.51
N PRO A 41 15.62 2.16 -2.74
CA PRO A 41 16.14 2.14 -1.37
C PRO A 41 15.25 1.36 -0.40
N PHE A 42 14.01 1.03 -0.76
CA PHE A 42 13.11 0.26 0.09
C PHE A 42 12.98 -1.19 -0.39
N ARG A 43 13.29 -2.15 0.49
CA ARG A 43 13.04 -3.57 0.19
C ARG A 43 11.54 -3.88 0.18
N LEU A 44 10.80 -3.26 1.10
CA LEU A 44 9.37 -3.47 1.26
C LEU A 44 8.75 -2.18 1.81
N ALA A 45 7.70 -1.69 1.15
CA ALA A 45 6.77 -0.75 1.77
C ALA A 45 5.54 -1.50 2.23
N VAL A 46 5.11 -1.26 3.47
CA VAL A 46 3.86 -1.82 4.02
C VAL A 46 2.87 -0.67 4.14
N ILE A 47 1.75 -0.77 3.42
CA ILE A 47 0.70 0.25 3.38
C ILE A 47 -0.61 -0.41 3.84
N GLN A 48 -1.26 0.15 4.85
CA GLN A 48 -2.61 -0.27 5.24
C GLN A 48 -3.59 0.26 4.20
N LEU A 49 -4.16 -0.61 3.36
CA LEU A 49 -5.00 -0.21 2.21
C LEU A 49 -6.33 0.41 2.66
N GLY A 50 -6.91 -0.13 3.73
CA GLY A 50 -8.12 0.39 4.35
C GLY A 50 -7.91 0.50 5.85
N THR A 51 -8.11 1.70 6.40
CA THR A 51 -8.10 1.91 7.85
C THR A 51 -9.37 1.37 8.48
N TYR A 52 -9.32 1.11 9.79
CA TYR A 52 -10.50 0.66 10.56
C TYR A 52 -11.68 1.63 10.39
N ASP A 53 -11.40 2.94 10.38
CA ASP A 53 -12.41 4.00 10.31
C ASP A 53 -12.88 4.33 8.89
N GLY A 54 -12.58 3.46 7.91
CA GLY A 54 -13.14 3.53 6.56
C GLY A 54 -12.40 4.44 5.57
N THR A 55 -11.16 4.84 5.86
CA THR A 55 -10.32 5.51 4.85
C THR A 55 -9.66 4.46 3.96
N ILE A 56 -9.96 4.47 2.66
CA ILE A 56 -9.43 3.52 1.68
C ILE A 56 -8.55 4.27 0.68
N TYR A 57 -7.33 3.76 0.45
CA TYR A 57 -6.42 4.38 -0.51
C TYR A 57 -6.77 4.02 -1.96
N ASN A 58 -6.46 4.95 -2.85
CA ASN A 58 -6.29 4.65 -4.26
C ASN A 58 -4.95 3.90 -4.43
N ALA A 59 -5.00 2.59 -4.67
CA ALA A 59 -3.81 1.75 -4.79
C ALA A 59 -2.96 2.13 -6.01
N ARG A 60 -3.59 2.54 -7.12
CA ARG A 60 -2.88 3.02 -8.32
C ARG A 60 -2.00 4.21 -7.96
N GLN A 61 -2.53 5.22 -7.29
CA GLN A 61 -1.76 6.40 -6.89
C GLN A 61 -0.59 6.07 -5.95
N VAL A 62 -0.75 5.10 -5.05
CA VAL A 62 0.35 4.65 -4.18
C VAL A 62 1.46 4.04 -5.02
N VAL A 63 1.14 3.10 -5.92
CA VAL A 63 2.13 2.45 -6.79
C VAL A 63 2.81 3.47 -7.70
N ASP A 64 2.06 4.39 -8.29
CA ASP A 64 2.61 5.40 -9.20
C ASP A 64 3.57 6.37 -8.49
N LYS A 65 3.29 6.71 -7.21
CA LYS A 65 4.11 7.67 -6.45
C LYS A 65 5.37 7.07 -5.84
N ILE A 66 5.31 5.84 -5.34
CA ILE A 66 6.43 5.25 -4.56
C ILE A 66 6.90 3.89 -5.08
N GLY A 67 6.23 3.31 -6.08
CA GLY A 67 6.52 1.96 -6.56
C GLY A 67 7.94 1.81 -7.10
N HIS A 68 8.45 2.82 -7.81
CA HIS A 68 9.81 2.81 -8.37
C HIS A 68 10.91 2.84 -7.30
N LEU A 69 10.59 3.18 -6.05
CA LEU A 69 11.51 3.19 -4.90
C LEU A 69 11.53 1.86 -4.14
N CYS A 70 10.65 0.92 -4.48
CA CYS A 70 10.40 -0.29 -3.72
C CYS A 70 10.68 -1.55 -4.56
N ASP A 71 11.24 -2.59 -3.95
CA ASP A 71 11.21 -3.93 -4.58
C ASP A 71 9.81 -4.54 -4.49
N TYR A 72 9.16 -4.38 -3.34
CA TYR A 72 7.81 -4.87 -3.06
C TYR A 72 6.96 -3.83 -2.34
N ILE A 73 5.66 -3.85 -2.59
CA ILE A 73 4.66 -3.20 -1.76
C ILE A 73 3.73 -4.27 -1.21
N LEU A 74 3.56 -4.31 0.11
CA LEU A 74 2.52 -5.08 0.78
C LEU A 74 1.37 -4.15 1.15
N PHE A 75 0.18 -4.45 0.62
CA PHE A 75 -1.06 -3.83 1.01
C PHE A 75 -1.72 -4.67 2.11
N ASP A 76 -1.63 -4.20 3.36
CA ASP A 76 -2.41 -4.78 4.45
C ASP A 76 -3.87 -4.35 4.29
N SER A 77 -4.66 -5.30 3.81
CA SER A 77 -6.03 -5.12 3.36
C SER A 77 -7.01 -5.85 4.28
N ALA A 78 -6.65 -6.03 5.56
CA ALA A 78 -7.48 -6.77 6.51
C ALA A 78 -8.92 -6.23 6.65
N TRP A 79 -9.10 -4.91 6.54
CA TRP A 79 -10.41 -4.22 6.62
C TRP A 79 -11.08 -4.01 5.26
N VAL A 80 -10.58 -4.61 4.19
CA VAL A 80 -11.14 -4.50 2.84
C VAL A 80 -11.00 -5.86 2.14
N GLY A 81 -10.85 -5.88 0.81
CA GLY A 81 -10.81 -7.07 -0.03
C GLY A 81 -12.06 -7.22 -0.92
N TYR A 82 -13.12 -6.47 -0.63
CA TYR A 82 -14.33 -6.42 -1.44
C TYR A 82 -14.27 -5.33 -2.54
N GLU A 83 -13.33 -4.38 -2.45
CA GLU A 83 -13.18 -3.29 -3.41
C GLU A 83 -12.89 -3.79 -4.83
N GLN A 84 -12.28 -4.98 -4.94
CA GLN A 84 -12.06 -5.68 -6.20
C GLN A 84 -13.37 -6.03 -6.94
N PHE A 85 -14.48 -6.20 -6.22
CA PHE A 85 -15.76 -6.66 -6.77
C PHE A 85 -16.81 -5.54 -6.88
N ILE A 86 -16.48 -4.33 -6.42
CA ILE A 86 -17.36 -3.16 -6.50
C ILE A 86 -16.83 -2.21 -7.58
N PRO A 87 -17.51 -2.06 -8.75
CA PRO A 87 -16.97 -1.30 -9.88
C PRO A 87 -16.55 0.14 -9.56
N MET A 88 -17.27 0.81 -8.65
CA MET A 88 -16.96 2.17 -8.19
C MET A 88 -15.62 2.24 -7.44
N MET A 89 -15.15 1.14 -6.86
CA MET A 89 -13.96 1.08 -6.01
C MET A 89 -12.75 0.42 -6.69
N LYS A 90 -12.84 0.11 -7.99
CA LYS A 90 -11.80 -0.64 -8.73
C LYS A 90 -10.39 -0.06 -8.56
N ASP A 91 -10.25 1.26 -8.49
CA ASP A 91 -8.95 1.96 -8.40
C ASP A 91 -8.29 1.77 -7.01
N CYS A 92 -9.07 1.31 -6.03
CA CYS A 92 -8.58 0.94 -4.71
C CYS A 92 -7.96 -0.47 -4.70
N SER A 93 -8.25 -1.32 -5.70
CA SER A 93 -7.77 -2.71 -5.68
C SER A 93 -6.37 -2.85 -6.29
N PRO A 94 -5.33 -3.18 -5.51
CA PRO A 94 -3.98 -3.37 -6.03
C PRO A 94 -3.86 -4.58 -6.98
N LEU A 95 -4.78 -5.56 -6.89
CA LEU A 95 -4.77 -6.75 -7.72
C LEU A 95 -5.28 -6.49 -9.15
N LEU A 96 -6.04 -5.43 -9.36
CA LEU A 96 -6.54 -5.02 -10.68
C LEU A 96 -5.56 -4.12 -11.44
N LEU A 97 -4.45 -3.72 -10.82
CA LEU A 97 -3.45 -2.88 -11.46
C LEU A 97 -2.70 -3.66 -12.54
N GLU A 98 -2.70 -3.18 -13.78
CA GLU A 98 -1.70 -3.59 -14.77
C GLU A 98 -0.33 -3.07 -14.33
N LEU A 99 0.67 -3.96 -14.38
CA LEU A 99 2.05 -3.70 -13.96
C LEU A 99 2.98 -3.87 -15.15
N ASN A 100 4.07 -3.11 -15.18
CA ASN A 100 5.20 -3.27 -16.11
C ASN A 100 6.49 -3.64 -15.35
N GLU A 101 7.58 -3.89 -16.05
CA GLU A 101 8.87 -4.33 -15.51
C GLU A 101 9.52 -3.36 -14.51
N ASN A 102 9.12 -2.09 -14.52
CA ASN A 102 9.62 -1.06 -13.60
C ASN A 102 8.81 -0.96 -12.30
N ASP A 103 7.65 -1.62 -12.22
CA ASP A 103 6.79 -1.61 -11.04
C ASP A 103 7.30 -2.57 -9.94
N PRO A 104 6.90 -2.34 -8.67
CA PRO A 104 7.24 -3.25 -7.59
C PRO A 104 6.42 -4.55 -7.68
N GLY A 105 6.91 -5.62 -7.04
CA GLY A 105 6.05 -6.76 -6.74
C GLY A 105 4.95 -6.38 -5.75
N ILE A 106 3.72 -6.81 -5.99
CA ILE A 106 2.58 -6.52 -5.12
C ILE A 106 2.23 -7.75 -4.28
N LEU A 107 2.15 -7.56 -2.97
CA LEU A 107 1.61 -8.50 -2.00
C LEU A 107 0.34 -7.91 -1.39
N VAL A 108 -0.68 -8.73 -1.17
CA VAL A 108 -1.91 -8.31 -0.50
C VAL A 108 -2.24 -9.31 0.58
N THR A 109 -2.36 -8.86 1.83
CA THR A 109 -2.87 -9.68 2.93
C THR A 109 -4.28 -9.25 3.24
N GLN A 110 -5.22 -10.19 3.35
CA GLN A 110 -6.60 -9.88 3.72
C GLN A 110 -7.14 -10.88 4.76
N SER A 111 -7.87 -10.34 5.74
CA SER A 111 -8.55 -11.13 6.76
C SER A 111 -9.93 -11.51 6.23
N VAL A 112 -10.03 -12.71 5.65
CA VAL A 112 -11.30 -13.21 5.07
C VAL A 112 -12.42 -13.17 6.11
N HIS A 113 -12.11 -13.48 7.37
CA HIS A 113 -13.07 -13.49 8.47
C HIS A 113 -13.60 -12.13 8.93
N LYS A 114 -13.03 -11.00 8.46
CA LYS A 114 -13.47 -9.66 8.91
C LYS A 114 -14.69 -9.18 8.12
N GLN A 115 -14.56 -9.09 6.79
CA GLN A 115 -15.60 -8.55 5.91
C GLN A 115 -15.78 -9.36 4.61
N GLN A 116 -15.22 -10.56 4.55
CA GLN A 116 -15.53 -11.56 3.54
C GLN A 116 -16.16 -12.79 4.23
N ALA A 117 -16.36 -13.89 3.49
CA ALA A 117 -16.97 -15.10 4.03
C ALA A 117 -15.91 -16.11 4.48
N GLY A 118 -15.63 -16.16 5.79
CA GLY A 118 -14.70 -17.13 6.38
C GLY A 118 -14.83 -17.23 7.89
N PHE A 119 -14.49 -18.40 8.45
CA PHE A 119 -14.42 -18.58 9.90
C PHE A 119 -13.31 -17.71 10.52
N SER A 120 -13.44 -17.36 11.79
CA SER A 120 -12.37 -16.68 12.55
C SER A 120 -11.01 -17.35 12.33
N GLN A 121 -9.94 -16.55 12.24
CA GLN A 121 -8.58 -16.94 11.86
C GLN A 121 -8.33 -17.23 10.37
N THR A 122 -9.34 -17.24 9.51
CA THR A 122 -9.10 -17.40 8.06
C THR A 122 -8.57 -16.10 7.42
N SER A 123 -7.45 -16.20 6.70
CA SER A 123 -6.85 -15.11 5.94
C SER A 123 -6.24 -15.63 4.64
N GLN A 124 -5.89 -14.70 3.74
CA GLN A 124 -5.25 -15.02 2.47
C GLN A 124 -4.07 -14.06 2.21
N ILE A 125 -3.09 -14.57 1.47
CA ILE A 125 -1.98 -13.79 0.92
C ILE A 125 -2.04 -13.95 -0.60
N HIS A 126 -2.26 -12.83 -1.29
CA HIS A 126 -2.20 -12.77 -2.76
C HIS A 126 -0.85 -12.24 -3.19
N LYS A 127 -0.30 -12.83 -4.25
CA LYS A 127 0.98 -12.46 -4.83
C LYS A 127 0.80 -12.10 -6.28
N LYS A 128 1.05 -10.84 -6.63
CA LYS A 128 1.09 -10.35 -8.00
C LYS A 128 2.50 -9.89 -8.32
N ARG A 129 3.11 -10.50 -9.34
CA ARG A 129 4.44 -10.11 -9.82
C ARG A 129 4.30 -9.17 -11.01
N SER A 130 5.23 -8.24 -11.11
CA SER A 130 5.44 -7.48 -12.35
C SER A 130 5.83 -8.47 -13.48
N PRO A 131 5.33 -8.27 -14.72
CA PRO A 131 5.77 -9.06 -15.86
C PRO A 131 7.25 -8.79 -16.13
N TYR A 132 7.99 -9.87 -16.42
CA TYR A 132 9.43 -9.84 -16.72
C TYR A 132 9.74 -9.07 -17.99
#